data_AF-A0A1T5JQE9-F1
#
_entry.id   AF-A0A1T5JQE9-F1
#
_cell.length_a   1.000
_cell.length_b   1.000
_cell.length_c   1.000
_cell.angle_alpha   90.00
_cell.angle_beta   90.00
_cell.angle_gamma   90.00
#
_symmetry.space_group_name_H-M   'P 1'
#
loop_
_entity.id
_entity.type
_entity.pdbx_description
1 polymer ?
#
loop_
_entity_poly.entity_id
_entity_poly.type
_entity_poly.pdbx_seq_one_letter_code
_entity_poly.pdbx_strand_id
1 'polypeptide(L)'
;MKLKAIKEKRYIVSKDKNIRAEQNEDGKRYIEGYAATFNNESKLLYEYHNGRMIEFTEIILPGAFDDVLASPNLNVIHTIDHDRSKMLARTTSGTLQLSVDDTGLKYRFEVPNTTLGNDLYEMVSRGDYYESSFVFTVDDEGEIWEKKGDQILRTISKVSGLYDTSTVVDGAYANTPVTIARNLSDLIDSEELKSEVKEETRDAEKEKIDNEIFFLENEISFIE
;
A
#
# COMPACT_ATOMS: atom_id res chain seq x y z
N MET A 1 -2.45 27.52 13.44
CA MET A 1 -2.39 26.88 12.10
C MET A 1 -2.39 25.39 12.35
N LYS A 2 -3.49 24.67 12.08
CA LYS A 2 -3.51 23.20 12.28
C LYS A 2 -2.59 22.59 11.22
N LEU A 3 -1.66 21.73 11.64
CA LEU A 3 -0.86 20.93 10.70
C LEU A 3 -1.81 20.13 9.81
N LYS A 4 -1.49 20.03 8.52
CA LYS A 4 -2.30 19.26 7.57
C LYS A 4 -2.16 17.78 7.92
N ALA A 5 -3.28 17.09 8.17
CA ALA A 5 -3.28 15.66 8.45
C ALA A 5 -2.54 14.89 7.34
N ILE A 6 -1.65 13.99 7.76
CA ILE A 6 -0.75 13.25 6.88
C ILE A 6 -1.47 11.98 6.44
N LYS A 7 -1.69 11.81 5.13
CA LYS A 7 -2.22 10.55 4.59
C LYS A 7 -1.26 9.38 4.83
N GLU A 8 -1.75 8.17 4.91
CA GLU A 8 -0.93 7.01 5.22
C GLU A 8 -1.45 5.85 4.39
N LYS A 9 -0.54 5.00 3.91
CA LYS A 9 -0.88 3.79 3.15
C LYS A 9 -0.44 2.58 3.95
N ARG A 10 -1.28 1.55 4.04
CA ARG A 10 -0.97 0.32 4.76
C ARG A 10 -1.44 -0.90 3.99
N TYR A 11 -0.54 -1.88 3.93
CA TYR A 11 -0.73 -3.17 3.30
C TYR A 11 -1.03 -4.20 4.37
N ILE A 12 -2.11 -4.96 4.22
CA ILE A 12 -2.31 -6.15 5.03
C ILE A 12 -1.44 -7.25 4.48
N VAL A 13 -0.69 -7.88 5.37
CA VAL A 13 -0.05 -9.16 5.06
C VAL A 13 -0.68 -10.18 5.97
N SER A 14 -1.56 -10.97 5.40
CA SER A 14 -2.13 -12.15 6.04
C SER A 14 -1.42 -13.39 5.53
N LYS A 15 -1.20 -14.39 6.40
CA LYS A 15 -0.74 -15.72 5.97
C LYS A 15 -1.79 -16.43 5.10
N ASP A 16 -3.06 -16.05 5.27
CA ASP A 16 -4.21 -16.56 4.53
C ASP A 16 -4.73 -15.51 3.54
N LYS A 17 -5.31 -15.95 2.42
CA LYS A 17 -5.94 -15.05 1.43
C LYS A 17 -7.03 -14.21 2.11
N ASN A 18 -6.84 -12.89 2.15
CA ASN A 18 -7.80 -11.96 2.78
C ASN A 18 -8.81 -11.37 1.76
N ILE A 19 -8.71 -11.75 0.49
CA ILE A 19 -9.62 -11.37 -0.60
C ILE A 19 -10.28 -12.62 -1.17
N ARG A 20 -11.57 -12.50 -1.51
CA ARG A 20 -12.35 -13.54 -2.18
C ARG A 20 -13.18 -12.95 -3.30
N ALA A 21 -13.33 -13.75 -4.35
CA ALA A 21 -14.24 -13.52 -5.45
C ALA A 21 -15.44 -14.46 -5.29
N GLU A 22 -16.65 -13.90 -5.38
CA GLU A 22 -17.89 -14.65 -5.21
C GLU A 22 -18.89 -14.29 -6.32
N GLN A 23 -19.69 -15.26 -6.73
CA GLN A 23 -20.83 -15.04 -7.61
C GLN A 23 -22.11 -15.44 -6.87
N ASN A 24 -23.13 -14.57 -6.90
CA ASN A 24 -24.43 -14.90 -6.33
C ASN A 24 -25.30 -15.71 -7.30
N GLU A 25 -26.47 -16.15 -6.85
CA GLU A 25 -27.42 -16.95 -7.65
C GLU A 25 -27.92 -16.20 -8.91
N ASP A 26 -27.96 -14.87 -8.89
CA ASP A 26 -28.35 -14.02 -10.02
C ASP A 26 -27.22 -13.80 -11.04
N GLY A 27 -26.05 -14.42 -10.82
CA GLY A 27 -24.87 -14.27 -11.68
C GLY A 27 -24.07 -12.99 -11.46
N LYS A 28 -24.44 -12.15 -10.48
CA LYS A 28 -23.65 -10.97 -10.10
C LYS A 28 -22.38 -11.38 -9.38
N ARG A 29 -21.28 -10.75 -9.77
CA ARG A 29 -19.94 -11.02 -9.23
C ARG A 29 -19.56 -9.97 -8.22
N TYR A 30 -18.93 -10.40 -7.15
CA TYR A 30 -18.47 -9.59 -6.05
C TYR A 30 -17.02 -9.92 -5.74
N ILE A 31 -16.28 -8.90 -5.32
CA ILE A 31 -15.02 -9.08 -4.61
C ILE A 31 -15.21 -8.52 -3.20
N GLU A 32 -14.79 -9.29 -2.22
CA GLU A 32 -14.77 -8.88 -0.82
C GLU A 32 -13.43 -9.20 -0.15
N GLY A 33 -13.07 -8.41 0.85
CA GLY A 33 -11.87 -8.61 1.63
C GLY A 33 -11.79 -7.65 2.81
N TYR A 34 -10.68 -7.71 3.54
CA TYR A 34 -10.41 -6.79 4.63
C TYR A 34 -9.36 -5.79 4.20
N ALA A 35 -9.63 -4.49 4.35
CA ALA A 35 -8.70 -3.40 4.11
C ALA A 35 -7.77 -3.15 5.31
N ALA A 36 -8.26 -3.38 6.54
CA ALA A 36 -7.48 -3.39 7.76
C ALA A 36 -7.96 -4.52 8.69
N THR A 37 -7.10 -5.08 9.53
CA THR A 37 -7.44 -6.06 10.57
C THR A 37 -7.16 -5.51 11.96
N PHE A 38 -8.00 -5.81 12.94
CA PHE A 38 -7.84 -5.29 14.30
C PHE A 38 -6.96 -6.17 15.18
N ASN A 39 -6.37 -5.57 16.22
CA ASN A 39 -5.64 -6.25 17.29
C ASN A 39 -4.49 -7.16 16.81
N ASN A 40 -4.03 -6.97 15.58
CA ASN A 40 -2.90 -7.68 15.01
C ASN A 40 -1.77 -6.67 14.81
N GLU A 41 -0.56 -7.04 15.22
CA GLU A 41 0.63 -6.26 14.89
C GLU A 41 0.88 -6.33 13.38
N SER A 42 1.18 -5.18 12.78
CA SER A 42 1.63 -5.09 11.40
C SER A 42 2.98 -5.78 11.21
N LYS A 43 3.41 -5.90 9.95
CA LYS A 43 4.84 -6.04 9.66
C LYS A 43 5.63 -4.85 10.20
N LEU A 44 6.95 -4.98 10.24
CA LEU A 44 7.85 -3.85 10.49
C LEU A 44 7.64 -2.79 9.40
N LEU A 45 7.35 -1.56 9.82
CA LEU A 45 7.12 -0.40 8.99
C LEU A 45 8.26 0.59 9.16
N TYR A 46 8.49 1.40 8.13
CA TYR A 46 9.50 2.44 8.12
C TYR A 46 8.88 3.79 7.75
N GLU A 47 9.17 4.82 8.54
CA GLU A 47 8.70 6.19 8.28
C GLU A 47 9.77 7.21 8.65
N TYR A 48 9.81 8.33 7.93
CA TYR A 48 10.63 9.46 8.34
C TYR A 48 9.88 10.31 9.37
N HIS A 49 10.43 10.39 10.57
CA HIS A 49 9.93 11.24 11.64
C HIS A 49 11.04 12.21 12.08
N ASN A 50 10.78 13.51 11.99
CA ASN A 50 11.74 14.58 12.32
C ASN A 50 13.13 14.40 11.67
N GLY A 51 13.16 14.02 10.39
CA GLY A 51 14.39 13.85 9.62
C GLY A 51 15.17 12.56 9.93
N ARG A 52 14.57 11.61 10.66
CA ARG A 52 15.16 10.29 10.94
C ARG A 52 14.22 9.18 10.50
N MET A 53 14.76 8.13 9.93
CA MET A 53 14.01 6.90 9.70
C MET A 53 13.72 6.25 11.06
N ILE A 54 12.46 5.99 11.35
CA ILE A 54 12.03 5.16 12.46
C ILE A 54 11.48 3.85 11.92
N GLU A 55 11.77 2.77 12.64
CA GLU A 55 11.16 1.46 12.43
C GLU A 55 10.15 1.21 13.55
N PHE A 56 8.96 0.72 13.20
CA PHE A 56 7.88 0.49 14.16
C PHE A 56 6.94 -0.61 13.68
N THR A 57 6.22 -1.24 14.60
CA THR A 57 5.00 -2.01 14.29
C THR A 57 3.78 -1.19 14.71
N GLU A 58 2.63 -1.50 14.11
CA GLU A 58 1.37 -0.87 14.51
C GLU A 58 0.26 -1.87 14.78
N ILE A 59 -0.68 -1.46 15.65
CA ILE A 59 -1.93 -2.16 15.91
C ILE A 59 -3.08 -1.17 15.68
N ILE A 60 -4.11 -1.60 14.97
CA ILE A 60 -5.37 -0.87 14.83
C ILE A 60 -6.39 -1.47 15.79
N LEU A 61 -6.99 -0.64 16.62
CA LEU A 61 -7.99 -1.08 17.60
C LEU A 61 -9.39 -1.20 16.97
N PRO A 62 -10.24 -2.11 17.48
CA PRO A 62 -11.66 -2.08 17.19
C PRO A 62 -12.25 -0.70 17.50
N GLY A 63 -13.17 -0.25 16.67
CA GLY A 63 -13.77 1.08 16.76
C GLY A 63 -12.97 2.20 16.09
N ALA A 64 -11.74 1.93 15.62
CA ALA A 64 -10.90 2.96 15.00
C ALA A 64 -11.53 3.58 13.73
N PHE A 65 -12.41 2.86 13.04
CA PHE A 65 -13.07 3.33 11.82
C PHE A 65 -14.50 3.86 12.03
N ASP A 66 -15.05 3.81 13.24
CA ASP A 66 -16.48 4.07 13.48
C ASP A 66 -16.86 5.50 13.07
N ASP A 67 -16.10 6.49 13.54
CA ASP A 67 -16.34 7.90 13.27
C ASP A 67 -16.21 8.24 11.78
N VAL A 68 -15.18 7.69 11.11
CA VAL A 68 -14.95 7.98 9.68
C VAL A 68 -16.03 7.34 8.82
N LEU A 69 -16.49 6.13 9.15
CA LEU A 69 -17.56 5.44 8.41
C LEU A 69 -18.94 6.07 8.65
N ALA A 70 -19.18 6.66 9.82
CA ALA A 70 -20.40 7.41 10.13
C ALA A 70 -20.46 8.78 9.44
N SER A 71 -19.38 9.23 8.80
CA SER A 71 -19.33 10.54 8.14
C SER A 71 -20.31 10.61 6.95
N PRO A 72 -21.20 11.63 6.90
CA PRO A 72 -22.10 11.82 5.76
C PRO A 72 -21.35 12.19 4.46
N ASN A 73 -20.08 12.59 4.57
CA ASN A 73 -19.24 12.97 3.44
C ASN A 73 -18.25 11.85 3.05
N LEU A 74 -18.45 10.63 3.53
CA LEU A 74 -17.58 9.50 3.23
C LEU A 74 -17.49 9.23 1.72
N ASN A 75 -16.30 9.43 1.15
CA ASN A 75 -16.03 9.20 -0.26
C ASN A 75 -14.76 8.36 -0.43
N VAL A 76 -14.95 7.05 -0.41
CA VAL A 76 -13.89 6.05 -0.56
C VAL A 76 -14.02 5.40 -1.92
N ILE A 77 -12.89 5.18 -2.58
CA ILE A 77 -12.81 4.41 -3.83
C ILE A 77 -12.14 3.06 -3.57
N HIS A 78 -12.48 2.06 -4.40
CA HIS A 78 -11.71 0.83 -4.50
C HIS A 78 -10.88 0.86 -5.78
N THR A 79 -9.58 0.58 -5.69
CA THR A 79 -8.62 0.63 -6.80
C THR A 79 -7.74 -0.62 -6.85
N ILE A 80 -6.98 -0.76 -7.93
CA ILE A 80 -5.85 -1.70 -7.98
C ILE A 80 -4.56 -0.91 -7.74
N ASP A 81 -3.70 -1.39 -6.84
CA ASP A 81 -2.39 -0.79 -6.49
C ASP A 81 -2.43 0.71 -6.12
N HIS A 82 -3.55 1.18 -5.55
CA HIS A 82 -3.83 2.61 -5.29
C HIS A 82 -3.81 3.52 -6.53
N ASP A 83 -3.84 2.96 -7.72
CA ASP A 83 -3.93 3.71 -8.96
C ASP A 83 -5.37 4.18 -9.18
N ARG A 84 -5.58 5.49 -9.07
CA ARG A 84 -6.90 6.11 -9.24
C ARG A 84 -7.44 5.96 -10.67
N SER A 85 -6.58 5.72 -11.66
CA SER A 85 -7.01 5.39 -13.03
C SER A 85 -7.59 3.98 -13.14
N LYS A 86 -7.24 3.09 -12.20
CA LYS A 86 -7.73 1.71 -12.06
C LYS A 86 -8.84 1.61 -11.00
N MET A 87 -9.74 2.58 -10.98
CA MET A 87 -10.88 2.60 -10.05
C MET A 87 -11.96 1.59 -10.46
N LEU A 88 -12.46 0.84 -9.48
CA LEU A 88 -13.45 -0.22 -9.68
C LEU A 88 -14.80 0.07 -9.01
N ALA A 89 -14.77 0.72 -7.85
CA ALA A 89 -15.98 0.98 -7.07
C ALA A 89 -15.83 2.25 -6.21
N ARG A 90 -16.96 2.79 -5.73
CA ARG A 90 -16.99 3.99 -4.87
C ARG A 90 -18.18 3.97 -3.92
N THR A 91 -17.99 4.47 -2.69
CA THR A 91 -19.05 4.53 -1.68
C THR A 91 -20.19 5.45 -2.10
N THR A 92 -19.89 6.63 -2.62
CA THR A 92 -20.91 7.62 -3.01
C THR A 92 -21.77 7.20 -4.21
N SER A 93 -21.31 6.25 -5.03
CA SER A 93 -22.11 5.63 -6.10
C SER A 93 -22.85 4.37 -5.66
N GLY A 94 -22.67 3.94 -4.39
CA GLY A 94 -23.27 2.72 -3.86
C GLY A 94 -22.66 1.42 -4.37
N THR A 95 -21.58 1.47 -5.14
CA THR A 95 -20.94 0.28 -5.73
C THR A 95 -19.89 -0.34 -4.80
N LEU A 96 -19.38 0.42 -3.84
CA LEU A 96 -18.51 -0.04 -2.76
C LEU A 96 -19.27 0.02 -1.43
N GLN A 97 -19.33 -1.10 -0.73
CA GLN A 97 -19.78 -1.19 0.64
C GLN A 97 -18.57 -1.36 1.57
N LEU A 98 -18.58 -0.62 2.68
CA LEU A 98 -17.60 -0.72 3.75
C LEU A 98 -18.35 -1.04 5.04
N SER A 99 -17.79 -1.93 5.85
CA SER A 99 -18.34 -2.28 7.16
C SER A 99 -17.22 -2.68 8.11
N VAL A 100 -17.53 -2.71 9.40
CA VAL A 100 -16.63 -3.20 10.44
C VAL A 100 -17.25 -4.44 11.06
N ASP A 101 -16.41 -5.45 11.30
CA ASP A 101 -16.73 -6.61 12.13
C ASP A 101 -15.59 -6.92 13.10
N ASP A 102 -15.67 -8.03 13.83
CA ASP A 102 -14.66 -8.43 14.83
C ASP A 102 -13.25 -8.64 14.22
N THR A 103 -13.16 -8.87 12.90
CA THR A 103 -11.90 -9.06 12.19
C THR A 103 -11.27 -7.72 11.82
N GLY A 104 -12.05 -6.78 11.30
CA GLY A 104 -11.49 -5.55 10.74
C GLY A 104 -12.43 -4.70 9.90
N LEU A 105 -11.82 -3.80 9.10
CA LEU A 105 -12.50 -3.00 8.08
C LEU A 105 -12.72 -3.87 6.83
N LYS A 106 -13.94 -4.37 6.66
CA LYS A 106 -14.34 -5.15 5.48
C LYS A 106 -14.76 -4.22 4.34
N TYR A 107 -14.39 -4.60 3.11
CA TYR A 107 -14.94 -4.04 1.89
C TYR A 107 -15.63 -5.11 1.05
N ARG A 108 -16.65 -4.69 0.31
CA ARG A 108 -17.30 -5.50 -0.73
C ARG A 108 -17.74 -4.59 -1.87
N PHE A 109 -17.57 -5.03 -3.10
CA PHE A 109 -18.09 -4.31 -4.25
C PHE A 109 -18.61 -5.26 -5.33
N GLU A 110 -19.64 -4.82 -6.05
CA GLU A 110 -20.10 -5.49 -7.28
C GLU A 110 -19.06 -5.23 -8.38
N VAL A 111 -18.52 -6.29 -8.97
CA VAL A 111 -17.48 -6.18 -9.99
C VAL A 111 -18.07 -5.52 -11.24
N PRO A 112 -17.52 -4.38 -11.69
CA PRO A 112 -18.01 -3.73 -12.89
C PRO A 112 -17.74 -4.63 -14.11
N ASN A 113 -18.69 -4.70 -15.04
CA ASN A 113 -18.52 -5.43 -16.30
C ASN A 113 -17.64 -4.64 -17.28
N THR A 114 -16.37 -4.45 -16.91
CA THR A 114 -15.32 -3.83 -17.71
C THR A 114 -14.16 -4.82 -17.83
N THR A 115 -13.25 -4.60 -18.79
CA THR A 115 -12.02 -5.41 -18.90
C THR A 115 -11.27 -5.47 -17.57
N LEU A 116 -11.02 -4.32 -16.94
CA LEU A 116 -10.32 -4.24 -15.65
C LEU A 116 -11.04 -5.02 -14.53
N GLY A 117 -12.37 -4.88 -14.43
CA GLY A 117 -13.15 -5.59 -13.42
C GLY A 117 -13.16 -7.09 -13.63
N ASN A 118 -13.33 -7.52 -14.89
CA ASN A 118 -13.30 -8.93 -15.28
C ASN A 118 -11.94 -9.56 -15.00
N ASP A 119 -10.86 -8.89 -15.42
CA ASP A 119 -9.50 -9.37 -15.22
C ASP A 119 -9.19 -9.49 -13.73
N LEU A 120 -9.53 -8.49 -12.92
CA LEU A 120 -9.33 -8.57 -11.47
C LEU A 120 -10.11 -9.74 -10.86
N TYR A 121 -11.38 -9.92 -11.23
CA TYR A 121 -12.19 -11.02 -10.69
C TYR A 121 -11.57 -12.39 -10.98
N GLU A 122 -11.09 -12.61 -12.21
CA GLU A 122 -10.40 -13.85 -12.56
C GLU A 122 -9.10 -14.02 -11.78
N MET A 123 -8.30 -12.96 -11.64
CA MET A 123 -7.03 -13.02 -10.90
C MET A 123 -7.23 -13.26 -9.40
N VAL A 124 -8.28 -12.68 -8.79
CA VAL A 124 -8.66 -12.97 -7.40
C VAL A 124 -9.19 -14.41 -7.28
N SER A 125 -10.03 -14.86 -8.22
CA SER A 125 -10.60 -16.21 -8.22
C SER A 125 -9.51 -17.29 -8.32
N ARG A 126 -8.50 -17.06 -9.16
CA ARG A 126 -7.32 -17.93 -9.28
C ARG A 126 -6.37 -17.79 -8.08
N GLY A 127 -6.43 -16.66 -7.38
CA GLY A 127 -5.67 -16.37 -6.18
C GLY A 127 -4.33 -15.69 -6.42
N ASP A 128 -4.16 -15.04 -7.56
CA ASP A 128 -2.97 -14.22 -7.87
C ASP A 128 -3.02 -12.88 -7.13
N TYR A 129 -4.21 -12.29 -7.00
CA TYR A 129 -4.44 -11.15 -6.11
C TYR A 129 -5.10 -11.65 -4.83
N TYR A 130 -4.40 -11.47 -3.71
CA TYR A 130 -4.84 -12.00 -2.43
C TYR A 130 -4.50 -11.09 -1.24
N GLU A 131 -4.01 -9.87 -1.50
CA GLU A 131 -3.64 -8.89 -0.49
C GLU A 131 -4.40 -7.58 -0.70
N SER A 132 -4.65 -6.88 0.42
CA SER A 132 -5.36 -5.61 0.44
C SER A 132 -4.51 -4.50 1.02
N SER A 133 -4.88 -3.27 0.69
CA SER A 133 -4.28 -2.07 1.25
C SER A 133 -5.32 -0.95 1.36
N PHE A 134 -4.98 0.11 2.08
CA PHE A 134 -5.86 1.26 2.27
C PHE A 134 -5.08 2.54 2.53
N VAL A 135 -5.69 3.67 2.18
CA VAL A 135 -5.15 5.01 2.45
C VAL A 135 -6.04 5.76 3.42
N PHE A 136 -5.46 6.26 4.51
CA PHE A 136 -6.18 6.89 5.62
C PHE A 136 -5.39 8.05 6.24
N THR A 137 -6.00 8.76 7.19
CA THR A 137 -5.33 9.69 8.11
C THR A 137 -5.75 9.34 9.53
N VAL A 138 -4.88 9.59 10.49
CA VAL A 138 -5.16 9.38 11.91
C VAL A 138 -5.63 10.69 12.56
N ASP A 139 -6.49 10.58 13.57
CA ASP A 139 -6.88 11.73 14.39
C ASP A 139 -5.71 12.14 15.30
N ASP A 140 -5.54 13.43 15.60
CA ASP A 140 -4.42 13.92 16.41
C ASP A 140 -4.41 13.28 17.83
N GLU A 141 -5.57 12.91 18.36
CA GLU A 141 -5.73 12.19 19.63
C GLU A 141 -6.04 10.68 19.43
N GLY A 142 -5.97 10.22 18.18
CA GLY A 142 -6.32 8.88 17.73
C GLY A 142 -5.16 7.89 17.68
N GLU A 143 -4.00 8.26 18.23
CA GLU A 143 -2.83 7.40 18.26
C GLU A 143 -1.99 7.55 19.53
N ILE A 144 -1.30 6.46 19.86
CA ILE A 144 -0.32 6.42 20.93
C ILE A 144 0.94 5.74 20.40
N TRP A 145 2.09 6.35 20.65
CA TRP A 145 3.40 5.81 20.35
C TRP A 145 4.08 5.36 21.64
N GLU A 146 4.40 4.07 21.74
CA GLU A 146 5.08 3.48 22.89
C GLU A 146 6.45 2.93 22.47
N LYS A 147 7.48 3.18 23.28
CA LYS A 147 8.79 2.54 23.13
C LYS A 147 8.98 1.45 24.18
N LYS A 148 9.17 0.20 23.75
CA LYS A 148 9.44 -0.96 24.62
C LYS A 148 10.79 -1.55 24.25
N GLY A 149 11.83 -1.16 25.00
CA GLY A 149 13.21 -1.48 24.65
C GLY A 149 13.62 -0.79 23.35
N ASP A 150 14.04 -1.58 22.35
CA ASP A 150 14.40 -1.09 21.02
C ASP A 150 13.22 -1.05 20.03
N GLN A 151 12.06 -1.61 20.41
CA GLN A 151 10.88 -1.63 19.58
C GLN A 151 9.99 -0.40 19.81
N ILE A 152 9.45 0.13 18.71
CA ILE A 152 8.42 1.18 18.73
C ILE A 152 7.12 0.53 18.29
N LEU A 153 6.08 0.68 19.12
CA LEU A 153 4.72 0.26 18.81
C LEU A 153 3.84 1.50 18.67
N ARG A 154 3.13 1.60 17.56
CA ARG A 154 2.06 2.56 17.35
C ARG A 154 0.71 1.88 17.55
N THR A 155 -0.16 2.47 18.36
CA THR A 155 -1.55 2.01 18.49
C THR A 155 -2.47 3.06 17.90
N ILE A 156 -3.28 2.70 16.91
CA ILE A 156 -4.27 3.57 16.27
C ILE A 156 -5.64 3.24 16.85
N SER A 157 -6.23 4.21 17.55
CA SER A 157 -7.55 4.13 18.15
C SER A 157 -8.61 4.92 17.38
N LYS A 158 -8.22 5.86 16.50
CA LYS A 158 -9.17 6.67 15.73
C LYS A 158 -8.61 7.16 14.39
N VAL A 159 -9.28 6.76 13.32
CA VAL A 159 -9.02 7.20 11.95
C VAL A 159 -9.86 8.45 11.66
N SER A 160 -9.20 9.52 11.24
CA SER A 160 -9.85 10.81 10.90
C SER A 160 -10.30 10.89 9.45
N GLY A 161 -9.75 10.06 8.57
CA GLY A 161 -10.08 10.05 7.14
C GLY A 161 -9.74 8.72 6.49
N LEU A 162 -10.60 8.27 5.58
CA LEU A 162 -10.42 7.08 4.77
C LEU A 162 -10.65 7.49 3.31
N TYR A 163 -9.71 7.14 2.43
CA TYR A 163 -9.66 7.70 1.08
C TYR A 163 -9.77 6.64 -0.01
N ASP A 164 -9.07 5.52 0.18
CA ASP A 164 -9.22 4.37 -0.68
C ASP A 164 -9.06 3.06 0.09
N THR A 165 -9.58 2.00 -0.53
CA THR A 165 -9.18 0.62 -0.30
C THR A 165 -8.64 0.10 -1.61
N SER A 166 -7.76 -0.89 -1.58
CA SER A 166 -7.13 -1.38 -2.80
C SER A 166 -6.84 -2.86 -2.72
N THR A 167 -7.06 -3.55 -3.85
CA THR A 167 -6.52 -4.88 -4.09
C THR A 167 -5.12 -4.70 -4.70
N VAL A 168 -4.12 -5.37 -4.14
CA VAL A 168 -2.70 -5.12 -4.48
C VAL A 168 -1.97 -6.42 -4.81
N VAL A 169 -0.98 -6.35 -5.70
CA VAL A 169 -0.16 -7.51 -6.11
C VAL A 169 0.86 -7.89 -5.04
N ASP A 170 1.65 -6.90 -4.61
CA ASP A 170 2.75 -7.08 -3.68
C ASP A 170 2.62 -6.12 -2.49
N GLY A 171 1.94 -6.55 -1.44
CA GLY A 171 2.10 -5.98 -0.10
C GLY A 171 3.49 -6.23 0.48
N ALA A 172 4.30 -7.10 -0.12
CA ALA A 172 5.64 -7.46 0.35
C ALA A 172 6.72 -6.38 0.12
N TYR A 173 6.53 -5.42 -0.80
CA TYR A 173 7.44 -4.25 -0.92
C TYR A 173 7.16 -3.17 0.15
N ALA A 174 6.29 -3.44 1.12
CA ALA A 174 5.95 -2.57 2.26
C ALA A 174 7.13 -2.20 3.20
N ASN A 175 8.33 -2.76 3.00
CA ASN A 175 9.55 -2.28 3.66
C ASN A 175 10.13 -1.02 2.98
N THR A 176 9.59 -0.60 1.84
CA THR A 176 9.87 0.73 1.30
C THR A 176 9.14 1.72 2.20
N PRO A 177 9.83 2.69 2.83
CA PRO A 177 9.21 3.61 3.77
C PRO A 177 7.94 4.23 3.16
N VAL A 178 6.90 4.36 3.97
CA VAL A 178 5.59 4.93 3.53
C VAL A 178 5.79 6.35 2.98
N THR A 179 6.83 7.06 3.43
CA THR A 179 7.31 8.33 2.88
C THR A 179 8.04 8.19 1.54
N ILE A 180 8.82 7.13 1.30
CA ILE A 180 9.51 6.89 0.01
C ILE A 180 8.50 6.57 -1.10
N ALA A 181 7.41 5.85 -0.83
CA ALA A 181 6.36 5.63 -1.83
C ALA A 181 5.62 6.94 -2.22
N ARG A 182 5.53 7.91 -1.31
CA ARG A 182 5.04 9.27 -1.61
C ARG A 182 6.04 10.06 -2.44
N ASN A 183 7.29 10.04 -1.99
CA ASN A 183 8.36 10.73 -2.68
C ASN A 183 8.54 10.16 -4.08
N LEU A 184 8.45 8.85 -4.33
CA LEU A 184 8.63 8.31 -5.68
C LEU A 184 7.61 8.87 -6.69
N SER A 185 6.33 9.04 -6.30
CA SER A 185 5.31 9.64 -7.18
C SER A 185 5.51 11.14 -7.41
N ASP A 186 6.04 11.87 -6.43
CA ASP A 186 6.31 13.31 -6.52
C ASP A 186 7.72 13.60 -7.10
N LEU A 187 8.67 12.67 -6.97
CA LEU A 187 10.06 12.73 -7.44
C LEU A 187 10.19 12.28 -8.90
N ILE A 188 9.28 11.45 -9.43
CA ILE A 188 9.21 11.14 -10.87
C ILE A 188 9.01 12.43 -11.70
N ASP A 189 8.45 13.47 -11.09
CA ASP A 189 8.29 14.81 -11.69
C ASP A 189 9.47 15.77 -11.39
N SER A 190 10.45 15.35 -10.57
CA SER A 190 11.64 16.16 -10.27
C SER A 190 12.80 15.81 -11.21
N GLU A 191 13.29 16.81 -11.96
CA GLU A 191 14.44 16.68 -12.87
C GLU A 191 15.75 16.29 -12.16
N GLU A 192 15.82 16.46 -10.84
CA GLU A 192 16.99 16.19 -10.00
C GLU A 192 17.27 14.68 -9.83
N LEU A 193 16.24 13.84 -9.65
CA LEU A 193 16.43 12.38 -9.66
C LEU A 193 16.75 11.83 -11.05
N LYS A 194 16.27 12.49 -12.13
CA LYS A 194 16.63 12.08 -13.50
C LYS A 194 18.10 12.32 -13.78
N SER A 195 18.75 13.28 -13.11
CA SER A 195 20.22 13.44 -13.19
C SER A 195 20.96 12.41 -12.35
N GLU A 196 20.55 12.17 -11.10
CA GLU A 196 21.25 11.23 -10.20
C GLU A 196 21.16 9.79 -10.70
N VAL A 197 19.97 9.33 -11.13
CA VAL A 197 19.79 7.99 -11.72
C VAL A 197 20.58 7.84 -13.02
N LYS A 198 20.73 8.92 -13.79
CA LYS A 198 21.49 8.93 -15.06
C LYS A 198 23.01 8.99 -14.84
N GLU A 199 23.45 9.49 -13.68
CA GLU A 199 24.85 9.51 -13.26
C GLU A 199 25.25 8.15 -12.69
N GLU A 200 24.43 7.55 -11.82
CA GLU A 200 24.65 6.18 -11.32
C GLU A 200 24.62 5.13 -12.44
N THR A 201 23.71 5.25 -13.42
CA THR A 201 23.70 4.33 -14.58
C THR A 201 24.91 4.52 -15.49
N ARG A 202 25.42 5.75 -15.65
CA ARG A 202 26.67 6.01 -16.39
C ARG A 202 27.89 5.46 -15.67
N ASP A 203 27.95 5.59 -14.35
CA ASP A 203 29.07 5.07 -13.57
C ASP A 203 29.09 3.55 -13.55
N ALA A 204 27.92 2.91 -13.44
CA ALA A 204 27.79 1.45 -13.55
C ALA A 204 28.15 0.93 -14.96
N GLU A 205 27.78 1.64 -16.03
CA GLU A 205 28.20 1.28 -17.40
C GLU A 205 29.70 1.46 -17.60
N LYS A 206 30.29 2.51 -17.02
CA LYS A 206 31.73 2.78 -17.12
C LYS A 206 32.55 1.74 -16.35
N GLU A 207 32.13 1.37 -15.15
CA GLU A 207 32.76 0.30 -14.38
C GLU A 207 32.66 -1.06 -15.10
N LYS A 208 31.55 -1.31 -15.80
CA LYS A 208 31.40 -2.52 -16.62
C LYS A 208 32.37 -2.54 -17.81
N ILE A 209 32.55 -1.40 -18.49
CA ILE A 209 33.50 -1.25 -19.60
C ILE A 209 34.94 -1.38 -19.10
N ASP A 210 35.28 -0.74 -17.98
CA ASP A 210 36.63 -0.79 -17.40
C ASP A 210 37.00 -2.22 -16.97
N ASN A 211 36.04 -2.97 -16.41
CA ASN A 211 36.23 -4.38 -16.12
C ASN A 211 36.40 -5.22 -17.39
N GLU A 212 35.60 -4.97 -18.44
CA GLU A 212 35.70 -5.68 -19.71
C GLU A 212 37.05 -5.43 -20.42
N ILE A 213 37.57 -4.20 -20.35
CA ILE A 213 38.92 -3.84 -20.81
C ILE A 213 39.99 -4.57 -19.99
N PHE A 214 39.86 -4.59 -18.66
CA PHE A 214 40.80 -5.30 -17.78
C PHE A 214 40.86 -6.81 -18.09
N PHE A 215 39.72 -7.44 -18.41
CA PHE A 215 39.70 -8.85 -18.80
C PHE A 215 40.36 -9.07 -20.17
N LEU A 216 40.13 -8.19 -21.14
CA LEU A 216 40.75 -8.27 -22.47
C LEU A 216 42.27 -8.05 -22.44
N GLU A 217 42.76 -7.11 -21.63
CA GLU A 217 44.20 -6.86 -21.45
C GLU A 217 44.90 -8.07 -20.81
N ASN A 218 44.24 -8.77 -19.88
CA ASN A 218 44.77 -9.97 -19.27
C ASN A 218 44.70 -11.19 -20.19
N GLU A 219 43.69 -11.33 -21.06
CA GLU A 219 43.66 -12.42 -22.07
C GLU A 219 44.75 -12.29 -23.13
N ILE A 220 45.14 -11.06 -23.50
CA ILE A 220 46.23 -10.81 -24.47
C ILE A 220 47.61 -11.20 -23.87
N SER A 221 47.77 -11.17 -22.55
CA SER A 221 49.01 -11.54 -21.87
C SER A 221 49.32 -13.05 -21.84
N PHE A 222 48.38 -13.91 -22.27
CA PHE A 222 48.52 -15.37 -22.30
C PHE A 222 48.75 -15.94 -23.72
N ILE A 223 48.96 -15.09 -24.74
CA ILE A 223 49.18 -15.51 -26.15
C ILE A 223 50.64 -15.30 -26.62
N GLU A 224 51.56 -14.92 -25.73
CA GLU A 224 53.03 -14.98 -25.99
C GLU A 224 53.70 -16.20 -25.36
#